data_AF-A0A7G8WGP6-F1
#
_entry.id   AF-A0A7G8WGP6-F1
#
_cell.length_a   1.000
_cell.length_b   1.000
_cell.length_c   1.000
_cell.angle_alpha   90.00
_cell.angle_beta   90.00
_cell.angle_gamma   90.00
#
_symmetry.space_group_name_H-M   'P 1'
#
loop_
_entity.id
_entity.type
_entity.pdbx_description
1 polymer ?
#
loop_
_entity_poly.entity_id
_entity_poly.type
_entity_poly.pdbx_seq_one_letter_code
_entity_poly.pdbx_strand_id
1 'polypeptide(L)'
;MIAVKVDNTYFDVPQFGVSDADVVFVEQVEGGLTRIIAVFHSTLPTEVGPVRSVRSTDAQLLPAFGTPGLVFSGGAGGPLADLAKTSIVDTSAMGDAYFRSDAATGTYNLHADLTKIAAEAKGLGPVRSIGFAFVARSAEVDKGRSVSAIHVVMEQGQTDFAYTGGRFVRMRDNAPVSDYQGKLEAADNVVVLDVKDTPDGTVDTNGQPSYLTQTVGSGFMTLFRDGHQVTGRWSRSAADKPFAFVGSDGKPMPFKAGRTWVMLAPQTALLTVG
;
A
#
# COMPACT_ATOMS: atom_id res chain seq x y z
N MET A 1 -14.48 -0.85 -4.21
CA MET A 1 -13.26 -0.05 -3.94
C MET A 1 -12.39 -0.07 -5.19
N ILE A 2 -11.50 0.92 -5.33
CA ILE A 2 -10.53 0.99 -6.42
C ILE A 2 -9.13 1.08 -5.79
N ALA A 3 -8.21 0.26 -6.29
CA ALA A 3 -6.80 0.31 -5.94
C ALA A 3 -6.01 0.95 -7.09
N VAL A 4 -4.95 1.68 -6.77
CA VAL A 4 -4.10 2.36 -7.75
C VAL A 4 -2.65 2.02 -7.47
N LYS A 5 -1.94 1.51 -8.49
CA LYS A 5 -0.50 1.35 -8.44
C LYS A 5 0.15 2.70 -8.69
N VAL A 6 0.80 3.28 -7.68
CA VAL A 6 1.41 4.61 -7.74
C VAL A 6 2.93 4.50 -7.59
N ASP A 7 3.64 5.37 -8.30
CA ASP A 7 5.09 5.50 -8.17
C ASP A 7 5.50 5.85 -6.73
N ASN A 8 6.61 5.29 -6.25
CA ASN A 8 7.18 5.63 -4.93
C ASN A 8 8.71 5.60 -4.97
N THR A 9 9.28 5.95 -6.11
CA THR A 9 10.73 5.89 -6.34
C THR A 9 11.42 7.15 -5.82
N TYR A 10 12.76 7.12 -5.79
CA TYR A 10 13.59 8.27 -5.40
C TYR A 10 13.59 9.41 -6.43
N PHE A 11 12.93 9.25 -7.59
CA PHE A 11 12.86 10.30 -8.62
C PHE A 11 12.02 11.51 -8.20
N ASP A 12 11.46 11.50 -6.98
CA ASP A 12 10.76 12.59 -6.30
C ASP A 12 9.66 13.25 -7.16
N VAL A 13 9.01 12.43 -7.99
CA VAL A 13 7.84 12.89 -8.72
C VAL A 13 6.70 13.07 -7.73
N PRO A 14 6.05 14.23 -7.68
CA PRO A 14 4.97 14.47 -6.75
C PRO A 14 3.84 13.44 -6.92
N GLN A 15 3.39 12.88 -5.81
CA GLN A 15 2.24 11.98 -5.78
C GLN A 15 0.95 12.79 -5.70
N PHE A 16 -0.13 12.29 -6.30
CA PHE A 16 -1.45 12.92 -6.31
C PHE A 16 -2.46 11.99 -5.65
N GLY A 17 -3.33 12.54 -4.80
CA GLY A 17 -4.48 11.83 -4.23
C GLY A 17 -4.13 10.75 -3.19
N VAL A 18 -2.85 10.42 -2.95
CA VAL A 18 -2.45 9.39 -1.97
C VAL A 18 -2.97 9.70 -0.57
N SER A 19 -3.06 10.98 -0.21
CA SER A 19 -3.62 11.44 1.07
C SER A 19 -5.13 11.17 1.24
N ASP A 20 -5.84 10.77 0.19
CA ASP A 20 -7.24 10.33 0.22
C ASP A 20 -7.41 8.83 0.39
N ALA A 21 -6.34 8.04 0.27
CA ALA A 21 -6.42 6.59 0.38
C ALA A 21 -6.80 6.14 1.81
N ASP A 22 -7.68 5.13 1.88
CA ASP A 22 -8.05 4.49 3.15
C ASP A 22 -6.92 3.58 3.65
N VAL A 23 -6.29 2.86 2.72
CA VAL A 23 -5.15 1.97 2.97
C VAL A 23 -4.08 2.20 1.91
N VAL A 24 -2.83 2.33 2.34
CA VAL A 24 -1.68 2.38 1.43
C VAL A 24 -0.78 1.20 1.74
N PHE A 25 -0.59 0.29 0.79
CA PHE A 25 0.44 -0.74 0.90
C PHE A 25 1.71 -0.24 0.23
N VAL A 26 2.85 -0.41 0.89
CA VAL A 26 4.18 -0.16 0.31
C VAL A 26 4.86 -1.50 0.11
N GLU A 27 5.33 -1.76 -1.10
CA GLU A 27 6.01 -3.01 -1.46
C GLU A 27 7.35 -2.71 -2.16
N GLN A 28 8.32 -3.61 -1.97
CA GLN A 28 9.55 -3.59 -2.73
C GLN A 28 9.28 -4.03 -4.17
N VAL A 29 9.92 -3.37 -5.13
CA VAL A 29 9.86 -3.69 -6.57
C VAL A 29 11.28 -3.79 -7.12
N GLU A 30 11.42 -3.86 -8.46
CA GLU A 30 12.70 -4.09 -9.13
C GLU A 30 13.77 -3.06 -8.74
N GLY A 31 15.02 -3.53 -8.63
CA GLY A 31 16.17 -2.71 -8.26
C GLY A 31 16.17 -2.21 -6.82
N GLY A 32 15.38 -2.82 -5.93
CA GLY A 32 15.30 -2.43 -4.52
C GLY A 32 14.51 -1.13 -4.30
N LEU A 33 13.74 -0.69 -5.29
CA LEU A 33 12.84 0.46 -5.17
C LEU A 33 11.54 0.05 -4.49
N THR A 34 10.66 1.01 -4.21
CA THR A 34 9.30 0.70 -3.75
C THR A 34 8.26 1.30 -4.69
N ARG A 35 7.06 0.71 -4.65
CA ARG A 35 5.83 1.31 -5.16
C ARG A 35 4.76 1.20 -4.10
N ILE A 36 3.69 1.99 -4.28
CA ILE A 36 2.53 1.88 -3.42
C ILE A 36 1.32 1.35 -4.18
N ILE A 37 0.48 0.63 -3.45
CA ILE A 37 -0.90 0.34 -3.81
C ILE A 37 -1.78 1.18 -2.89
N ALA A 38 -2.35 2.26 -3.43
CA ALA A 38 -3.28 3.13 -2.72
C ALA A 38 -4.72 2.63 -2.94
N VAL A 39 -5.43 2.31 -1.86
CA VAL A 39 -6.79 1.75 -1.87
C VAL A 39 -7.80 2.82 -1.46
N PHE A 40 -8.78 3.04 -2.33
CA PHE A 40 -9.80 4.07 -2.20
C PHE A 40 -11.20 3.46 -2.12
N HIS A 41 -11.91 3.82 -1.06
CA HIS A 41 -13.31 3.47 -0.84
C HIS A 41 -14.11 4.65 -0.29
N SER A 42 -13.60 5.36 0.72
CA SER A 42 -14.32 6.47 1.35
C SER A 42 -14.30 7.75 0.54
N THR A 43 -13.19 8.01 -0.17
CA THR A 43 -12.96 9.22 -0.97
C THR A 43 -12.35 8.81 -2.30
N LEU A 44 -12.89 9.34 -3.40
CA LEU A 44 -12.39 9.08 -4.75
C LEU A 44 -11.85 10.40 -5.34
N PRO A 45 -10.52 10.60 -5.42
CA PRO A 45 -9.95 11.78 -6.04
C PRO A 45 -10.19 11.79 -7.56
N THR A 46 -10.30 12.99 -8.12
CA THR A 46 -10.34 13.22 -9.58
C THR A 46 -8.96 13.14 -10.24
N GLU A 47 -7.90 13.11 -9.44
CA GLU A 47 -6.53 12.94 -9.91
C GLU A 47 -5.72 12.11 -8.91
N VAL A 48 -5.21 10.97 -9.37
CA VAL A 48 -4.29 10.10 -8.63
C VAL A 48 -3.20 9.59 -9.56
N GLY A 49 -1.96 9.60 -9.08
CA GLY A 49 -0.80 9.20 -9.86
C GLY A 49 0.52 9.65 -9.23
N PRO A 50 1.66 9.42 -9.91
CA PRO A 50 1.75 8.76 -11.22
C PRO A 50 1.42 7.27 -11.17
N VAL A 51 0.56 6.82 -12.06
CA VAL A 51 0.15 5.43 -12.22
C VAL A 51 1.29 4.61 -12.81
N ARG A 52 1.58 3.45 -12.19
CA ARG A 52 2.69 2.57 -12.54
C ARG A 52 2.25 1.15 -12.86
N SER A 53 3.21 0.35 -13.33
CA SER A 53 2.96 -1.01 -13.75
C SER A 53 2.66 -1.96 -12.60
N VAL A 54 1.75 -2.91 -12.86
CA VAL A 54 1.32 -3.97 -11.93
C VAL A 54 2.42 -5.00 -11.68
N ARG A 55 2.38 -5.66 -10.52
CA ARG A 55 3.26 -6.75 -10.08
C ARG A 55 2.45 -7.98 -9.69
N SER A 56 3.06 -9.16 -9.68
CA SER A 56 2.40 -10.40 -9.22
C SER A 56 1.92 -10.30 -7.77
N THR A 57 2.57 -9.46 -6.94
CA THR A 57 2.11 -9.10 -5.59
C THR A 57 0.68 -8.54 -5.60
N ASP A 58 0.34 -7.67 -6.56
CA ASP A 58 -0.97 -7.01 -6.63
C ASP A 58 -2.10 -8.04 -6.83
N ALA A 59 -1.84 -9.06 -7.67
CA ALA A 59 -2.74 -10.18 -7.92
C ALA A 59 -2.96 -11.05 -6.67
N GLN A 60 -1.96 -11.16 -5.79
CA GLN A 60 -2.10 -11.90 -4.53
C GLN A 60 -2.73 -11.06 -3.41
N LEU A 61 -2.44 -9.75 -3.38
CA LEU A 61 -2.84 -8.84 -2.32
C LEU A 61 -4.34 -8.48 -2.41
N LEU A 62 -4.78 -7.99 -3.57
CA LEU A 62 -6.07 -7.31 -3.71
C LEU A 62 -7.33 -8.20 -3.60
N PRO A 63 -7.33 -9.51 -3.91
CA PRO A 63 -8.56 -10.30 -3.83
C PRO A 63 -9.14 -10.43 -2.41
N ALA A 64 -8.38 -10.15 -1.34
CA ALA A 64 -8.92 -10.10 0.03
C ALA A 64 -10.04 -9.07 0.18
N PHE A 65 -10.03 -8.00 -0.61
CA PHE A 65 -11.05 -6.97 -0.60
C PHE A 65 -12.32 -7.35 -1.38
N GLY A 66 -12.37 -8.51 -2.04
CA GLY A 66 -13.49 -8.94 -2.89
C GLY A 66 -13.15 -8.86 -4.37
N THR A 67 -13.89 -8.05 -5.11
CA THR A 67 -13.70 -7.81 -6.54
C THR A 67 -13.40 -6.32 -6.78
N PRO A 68 -12.17 -5.87 -6.51
CA PRO A 68 -11.80 -4.47 -6.66
C PRO A 68 -11.45 -4.11 -8.10
N GLY A 69 -11.53 -2.82 -8.43
CA GLY A 69 -10.90 -2.28 -9.64
C GLY A 69 -9.42 -2.00 -9.38
N LEU A 70 -8.56 -2.24 -10.36
CA LEU A 70 -7.14 -1.88 -10.29
C LEU A 70 -6.77 -0.94 -11.43
N VAL A 71 -6.27 0.23 -11.05
CA VAL A 71 -5.69 1.25 -11.93
C VAL A 71 -4.18 1.05 -11.97
N PHE A 72 -3.65 0.73 -13.16
CA PHE A 72 -2.23 0.48 -13.40
C PHE A 72 -1.85 0.82 -14.85
N SER A 73 -0.55 0.91 -15.15
CA SER A 73 0.00 1.33 -16.45
C SER A 73 0.70 0.17 -17.19
N GLY A 74 0.03 -0.97 -17.32
CA GLY A 74 0.60 -2.20 -17.91
C GLY A 74 1.47 -3.02 -16.95
N GLY A 75 2.20 -4.00 -17.46
CA GLY A 75 3.04 -4.89 -16.65
C GLY A 75 3.79 -5.90 -17.51
N ALA A 76 4.73 -6.64 -16.92
CA ALA A 76 5.34 -7.77 -17.60
C ALA A 76 4.32 -8.90 -17.81
N GLY A 77 4.59 -9.81 -18.76
CA GLY A 77 3.68 -10.88 -19.14
C GLY A 77 3.27 -11.78 -17.97
N GLY A 78 4.19 -12.08 -17.05
CA GLY A 78 3.91 -12.84 -15.81
C GLY A 78 2.88 -12.15 -14.90
N PRO A 79 3.18 -10.94 -14.38
CA PRO A 79 2.22 -10.16 -13.59
C PRO A 79 0.85 -9.95 -14.25
N LEU A 80 0.79 -9.70 -15.57
CA LEU A 80 -0.48 -9.57 -16.28
C LEU A 80 -1.25 -10.90 -16.34
N ALA A 81 -0.54 -12.01 -16.59
CA ALA A 81 -1.14 -13.33 -16.59
C ALA A 81 -1.63 -13.74 -15.19
N ASP A 82 -0.95 -13.32 -14.13
CA ASP A 82 -1.40 -13.55 -12.75
C ASP A 82 -2.63 -12.71 -12.43
N LEU A 83 -2.65 -11.43 -12.79
CA LEU A 83 -3.81 -10.55 -12.63
C LEU A 83 -5.06 -11.13 -13.30
N ALA A 84 -4.92 -11.63 -14.54
CA ALA A 84 -6.01 -12.22 -15.32
C ALA A 84 -6.66 -13.47 -14.68
N LYS A 85 -6.01 -14.11 -13.70
CA LYS A 85 -6.55 -15.27 -12.97
C LYS A 85 -7.33 -14.87 -11.70
N THR A 86 -7.40 -13.57 -11.39
CA THR A 86 -8.00 -13.08 -10.15
C THR A 86 -9.42 -12.56 -10.35
N SER A 87 -10.07 -12.17 -9.25
CA SER A 87 -11.32 -11.42 -9.27
C SER A 87 -11.13 -9.94 -9.61
N ILE A 88 -9.91 -9.42 -9.76
CA ILE A 88 -9.64 -7.99 -9.90
C ILE A 88 -10.13 -7.51 -11.27
N VAL A 89 -10.86 -6.39 -11.29
CA VAL A 89 -11.29 -5.72 -12.52
C VAL A 89 -10.15 -4.87 -13.04
N ASP A 90 -9.63 -5.24 -14.21
CA ASP A 90 -8.67 -4.44 -14.96
C ASP A 90 -9.35 -3.18 -15.52
N THR A 91 -8.89 -2.00 -15.11
CA THR A 91 -9.44 -0.72 -15.59
C THR A 91 -8.56 -0.05 -16.66
N SER A 92 -7.46 -0.67 -17.07
CA SER A 92 -6.44 -0.05 -17.93
C SER A 92 -6.94 0.32 -19.33
N ALA A 93 -8.05 -0.27 -19.79
CA ALA A 93 -8.71 0.06 -21.06
C ALA A 93 -9.67 1.27 -20.98
N MET A 94 -9.88 1.85 -19.80
CA MET A 94 -10.82 2.96 -19.58
C MET A 94 -10.20 4.31 -19.95
N GLY A 95 -9.91 4.52 -21.23
CA GLY A 95 -9.14 5.66 -21.74
C GLY A 95 -9.56 7.04 -21.22
N ASP A 96 -10.86 7.33 -21.14
CA ASP A 96 -11.37 8.65 -20.72
C ASP A 96 -11.16 8.98 -19.24
N ALA A 97 -10.86 7.95 -18.44
CA ALA A 97 -10.53 8.06 -17.03
C ALA A 97 -9.02 8.14 -16.77
N TYR A 98 -8.17 7.91 -17.78
CA TYR A 98 -6.72 8.03 -17.70
C TYR A 98 -6.26 9.26 -18.48
N PHE A 99 -5.31 10.02 -17.95
CA PHE A 99 -4.81 11.21 -18.62
C PHE A 99 -3.33 11.45 -18.32
N ARG A 100 -2.71 12.37 -19.08
CA ARG A 100 -1.32 12.76 -18.88
C ARG A 100 -1.28 14.10 -18.16
N SER A 101 -0.80 14.09 -16.92
CA SER A 101 -0.55 15.31 -16.14
C SER A 101 0.65 16.07 -16.72
N ASP A 102 0.67 17.39 -16.53
CA ASP A 102 1.78 18.26 -16.90
C ASP A 102 2.84 18.40 -15.79
N ALA A 103 2.56 17.86 -14.59
CA ALA A 103 3.48 17.88 -13.45
C ALA A 103 4.75 17.05 -13.66
N ALA A 104 4.77 16.14 -14.64
CA ALA A 104 5.91 15.30 -14.98
C ALA A 104 5.86 14.88 -16.45
N THR A 105 6.85 14.09 -16.91
CA THR A 105 6.94 13.62 -18.30
C THR A 105 7.15 12.10 -18.40
N GLY A 106 6.97 11.55 -19.60
CA GLY A 106 7.30 10.17 -19.93
C GLY A 106 6.48 9.12 -19.17
N THR A 107 7.14 8.26 -18.40
CA THR A 107 6.47 7.19 -17.64
C THR A 107 5.99 7.64 -16.26
N TYR A 108 6.17 8.91 -15.92
CA TYR A 108 5.86 9.48 -14.60
C TYR A 108 4.69 10.46 -14.62
N ASN A 109 3.93 10.54 -15.70
CA ASN A 109 2.83 11.50 -15.80
C ASN A 109 1.47 10.90 -16.16
N LEU A 110 1.35 9.57 -16.17
CA LEU A 110 0.03 8.94 -16.35
C LEU A 110 -0.76 9.01 -15.05
N HIS A 111 -1.89 9.67 -15.05
CA HIS A 111 -2.77 9.85 -13.89
C HIS A 111 -4.15 9.27 -14.21
N ALA A 112 -4.99 9.10 -13.19
CA ALA A 112 -6.36 8.63 -13.34
C ALA A 112 -7.37 9.46 -12.53
N ASP A 113 -8.61 9.51 -13.00
CA ASP A 113 -9.77 10.06 -12.31
C ASP A 113 -10.62 8.92 -11.73
N LEU A 114 -10.59 8.74 -10.42
CA LEU A 114 -11.27 7.60 -9.78
C LEU A 114 -12.79 7.77 -9.76
N THR A 115 -13.31 8.99 -9.93
CA THR A 115 -14.75 9.23 -10.00
C THR A 115 -15.33 8.66 -11.30
N LYS A 116 -14.60 8.82 -12.42
CA LYS A 116 -14.96 8.22 -13.71
C LYS A 116 -14.81 6.71 -13.69
N ILE A 117 -13.70 6.20 -13.14
CA ILE A 117 -13.51 4.74 -12.98
C ILE A 117 -14.67 4.13 -12.20
N ALA A 118 -15.08 4.73 -11.08
CA ALA A 118 -16.18 4.22 -10.27
C ALA A 118 -17.54 4.27 -11.00
N ALA A 119 -17.77 5.27 -11.84
CA ALA A 119 -19.02 5.42 -12.58
C ALA A 119 -19.16 4.41 -13.74
N GLU A 120 -18.05 4.10 -14.41
CA GLU A 120 -18.06 3.36 -15.67
C GLU A 120 -17.67 1.89 -15.52
N ALA A 121 -16.79 1.56 -14.57
CA ALA A 121 -16.27 0.21 -14.40
C ALA A 121 -17.39 -0.79 -14.13
N LYS A 122 -17.33 -1.94 -14.81
CA LYS A 122 -18.29 -3.04 -14.65
C LYS A 122 -17.65 -4.18 -13.88
N GLY A 123 -18.47 -4.93 -13.16
CA GLY A 123 -18.02 -6.10 -12.42
C GLY A 123 -17.43 -5.81 -11.05
N LEU A 124 -17.28 -4.54 -10.64
CA LEU A 124 -16.86 -4.19 -9.26
C LEU A 124 -17.80 -4.82 -8.23
N GLY A 125 -17.23 -5.53 -7.26
CA GLY A 125 -17.99 -6.22 -6.22
C GLY A 125 -18.03 -5.45 -4.89
N PRO A 126 -18.82 -5.93 -3.92
CA PRO A 126 -18.84 -5.36 -2.57
C PRO A 126 -17.47 -5.47 -1.91
N VAL A 127 -17.11 -4.44 -1.15
CA VAL A 127 -15.85 -4.41 -0.41
C VAL A 127 -15.95 -5.34 0.79
N ARG A 128 -14.88 -6.12 1.02
CA ARG A 128 -14.71 -6.96 2.20
C ARG A 128 -13.64 -6.38 3.12
N SER A 129 -13.86 -6.54 4.42
CA SER A 129 -12.81 -6.29 5.41
C SER A 129 -11.67 -7.26 5.20
N ILE A 130 -10.44 -6.75 5.26
CA ILE A 130 -9.22 -7.57 5.16
C ILE A 130 -8.68 -8.03 6.51
N GLY A 131 -9.41 -7.79 7.61
CA GLY A 131 -9.05 -8.29 8.94
C GLY A 131 -8.68 -7.24 9.98
N PHE A 132 -8.79 -5.94 9.66
CA PHE A 132 -8.57 -4.88 10.66
C PHE A 132 -9.71 -4.87 11.70
N ALA A 133 -9.36 -5.05 12.97
CA ALA A 133 -10.28 -4.95 14.10
C ALA A 133 -10.13 -3.57 14.75
N PHE A 134 -11.15 -2.71 14.62
CA PHE A 134 -11.08 -1.33 15.08
C PHE A 134 -11.53 -1.18 16.55
N VAL A 135 -10.68 -0.56 17.36
CA VAL A 135 -10.99 -0.20 18.76
C VAL A 135 -10.59 1.25 19.05
N ALA A 136 -11.45 1.97 19.76
CA ALA A 136 -11.22 3.38 20.09
C ALA A 136 -10.09 3.57 21.10
N ARG A 137 -9.98 2.68 22.09
CA ARG A 137 -8.92 2.65 23.12
C ARG A 137 -8.43 1.24 23.33
N SER A 138 -7.17 1.08 23.72
CA SER A 138 -6.58 -0.22 24.03
C SER A 138 -5.51 -0.09 25.11
N ALA A 139 -5.70 -0.80 26.22
CA ALA A 139 -4.71 -0.87 27.29
C ALA A 139 -3.40 -1.55 26.85
N GLU A 140 -3.42 -2.34 25.78
CA GLU A 140 -2.20 -2.92 25.19
C GLU A 140 -1.39 -1.84 24.46
N VAL A 141 -2.06 -0.95 23.73
CA VAL A 141 -1.43 0.19 23.06
C VAL A 141 -0.85 1.16 24.09
N ASP A 142 -1.61 1.48 25.14
CA ASP A 142 -1.17 2.40 26.22
C ASP A 142 0.07 1.89 26.98
N LYS A 143 0.32 0.58 26.96
CA LYS A 143 1.51 -0.07 27.56
C LYS A 143 2.63 -0.31 26.55
N GLY A 144 2.38 -0.11 25.27
CA GLY A 144 3.36 -0.27 24.20
C GLY A 144 4.55 0.65 24.39
N ARG A 145 5.68 0.36 23.75
CA ARG A 145 6.80 1.30 23.72
C ARG A 145 6.33 2.59 23.01
N SER A 146 6.61 3.75 23.59
CA SER A 146 6.37 5.04 22.93
C SER A 146 7.25 5.18 21.69
N VAL A 147 6.68 5.75 20.63
CA VAL A 147 7.28 5.89 19.30
C VAL A 147 7.09 7.32 18.82
N SER A 148 8.20 7.96 18.51
CA SER A 148 8.27 9.30 17.92
C SER A 148 8.59 9.26 16.43
N ALA A 149 9.29 8.22 15.97
CA ALA A 149 9.64 8.03 14.57
C ALA A 149 9.67 6.55 14.17
N ILE A 150 9.33 6.27 12.91
CA ILE A 150 9.39 4.95 12.29
C ILE A 150 10.19 5.10 10.99
N HIS A 151 11.19 4.26 10.80
CA HIS A 151 12.00 4.19 9.59
C HIS A 151 11.94 2.79 9.03
N VAL A 152 11.44 2.65 7.79
CA VAL A 152 11.41 1.37 7.08
C VAL A 152 12.21 1.51 5.79
N VAL A 153 13.31 0.77 5.73
CA VAL A 153 14.20 0.71 4.57
C VAL A 153 14.03 -0.64 3.91
N MET A 154 13.69 -0.65 2.62
CA MET A 154 13.62 -1.82 1.74
C MET A 154 14.65 -1.61 0.63
N GLU A 155 15.89 -1.99 0.89
CA GLU A 155 17.05 -1.71 0.03
C GLU A 155 17.22 -0.22 -0.31
N GLN A 156 16.82 0.22 -1.51
CA GLN A 156 16.92 1.62 -1.94
C GLN A 156 15.65 2.42 -1.63
N GLY A 157 14.55 1.74 -1.31
CA GLY A 157 13.30 2.37 -0.90
C GLY A 157 13.30 2.71 0.58
N GLN A 158 12.97 3.96 0.91
CA GLN A 158 12.81 4.40 2.30
C GLN A 158 11.44 5.05 2.48
N THR A 159 10.74 4.66 3.54
CA THR A 159 9.49 5.30 3.97
C THR A 159 9.56 5.54 5.47
N ASP A 160 9.52 6.81 5.82
CA ASP A 160 9.64 7.27 7.20
C ASP A 160 8.34 7.90 7.69
N PHE A 161 8.13 7.87 9.00
CA PHE A 161 7.04 8.57 9.67
C PHE A 161 7.53 9.25 10.94
N ALA A 162 6.98 10.43 11.23
CA ALA A 162 7.08 11.08 12.53
C ALA A 162 5.71 11.11 13.21
N TYR A 163 5.66 10.81 14.50
CA TYR A 163 4.42 10.94 15.27
C TYR A 163 4.24 12.39 15.74
N THR A 164 3.32 13.11 15.12
CA THR A 164 3.05 14.52 15.41
C THR A 164 1.56 14.85 15.19
N GLY A 165 1.01 15.77 15.99
CA GLY A 165 -0.40 16.14 15.89
C GLY A 165 -1.39 14.97 16.10
N GLY A 166 -0.97 13.92 16.82
CA GLY A 166 -1.79 12.74 17.09
C GLY A 166 -1.85 11.72 15.94
N ARG A 167 -1.00 11.85 14.92
CA ARG A 167 -0.93 10.96 13.75
C ARG A 167 0.52 10.67 13.37
N PHE A 168 0.73 9.61 12.60
CA PHE A 168 1.99 9.34 11.93
C PHE A 168 2.01 10.08 10.60
N VAL A 169 2.80 11.15 10.51
CA VAL A 169 2.99 11.94 9.30
C VAL A 169 4.14 11.36 8.52
N ARG A 170 3.94 11.08 7.23
CA ARG A 170 5.00 10.57 6.36
C ARG A 170 6.09 11.62 6.20
N MET A 171 7.34 11.17 6.25
CA MET A 171 8.52 12.01 6.15
C MET A 171 9.38 11.59 4.96
N ARG A 172 10.07 12.56 4.37
CA ARG A 172 11.15 12.37 3.40
C ARG A 172 12.19 13.45 3.67
N ASP A 173 13.46 13.05 3.79
CA ASP A 173 14.58 13.97 4.08
C ASP A 173 14.31 14.92 5.27
N ASN A 174 13.71 14.38 6.34
CA ASN A 174 13.27 15.10 7.54
C ASN A 174 12.18 16.18 7.32
N ALA A 175 11.54 16.22 6.16
CA ALA A 175 10.42 17.08 5.86
C ALA A 175 9.09 16.29 5.80
N PRO A 176 7.98 16.85 6.28
CA PRO A 176 6.65 16.25 6.09
C PRO A 176 6.29 16.16 4.59
N VAL A 177 5.76 15.03 4.17
CA VAL A 177 5.31 14.82 2.79
C VAL A 177 3.84 15.21 2.65
N SER A 178 3.54 16.00 1.64
CA SER A 178 2.18 16.25 1.17
C SER A 178 2.04 15.74 -0.25
N ASP A 179 0.84 15.33 -0.63
CA ASP A 179 0.54 15.14 -2.04
C ASP A 179 0.60 16.49 -2.79
N TYR A 180 0.56 16.44 -4.11
CA TYR A 180 0.67 17.63 -4.96
C TYR A 180 -0.44 18.66 -4.71
N GLN A 181 -1.59 18.24 -4.16
CA GLN A 181 -2.69 19.12 -3.79
C GLN A 181 -2.46 19.81 -2.42
N GLY A 182 -1.29 19.59 -1.81
CA GLY A 182 -0.90 20.17 -0.53
C GLY A 182 -1.50 19.47 0.68
N LYS A 183 -2.09 18.28 0.49
CA LYS A 183 -2.67 17.52 1.59
C LYS A 183 -1.61 16.61 2.20
N LEU A 184 -1.41 16.79 3.51
CA LEU A 184 -0.43 16.04 4.28
C LEU A 184 -0.73 14.54 4.25
N GLU A 185 0.28 13.74 3.94
CA GLU A 185 0.22 12.28 4.02
C GLU A 185 0.35 11.85 5.47
N ALA A 186 -0.78 11.52 6.10
CA ALA A 186 -0.84 11.13 7.50
C ALA A 186 -1.65 9.86 7.70
N ALA A 187 -1.21 9.05 8.66
CA ALA A 187 -1.78 7.77 9.02
C ALA A 187 -2.23 7.76 10.48
N ASP A 188 -3.38 7.12 10.73
CA ASP A 188 -3.83 6.78 12.08
C ASP A 188 -3.18 5.45 12.54
N ASN A 189 -2.81 4.59 11.59
CA ASN A 189 -2.04 3.37 11.80
C ASN A 189 -0.88 3.25 10.80
N VAL A 190 0.29 2.85 11.27
CA VAL A 190 1.36 2.31 10.42
C VAL A 190 1.57 0.86 10.82
N VAL A 191 1.64 -0.04 9.86
CA VAL A 191 1.79 -1.48 10.07
C VAL A 191 3.01 -1.94 9.32
N VAL A 192 3.87 -2.70 9.97
CA VAL A 192 4.96 -3.41 9.31
C VAL A 192 4.63 -4.89 9.36
N LEU A 193 4.49 -5.51 8.20
CA LEU A 193 4.29 -6.94 8.05
C LEU A 193 5.59 -7.56 7.55
N ASP A 194 6.18 -8.46 8.35
CA ASP A 194 7.33 -9.23 7.92
C ASP A 194 6.84 -10.27 6.91
N VAL A 195 7.24 -10.10 5.66
CA VAL A 195 6.85 -10.91 4.50
C VAL A 195 8.09 -11.50 3.84
N LYS A 196 7.88 -12.40 2.89
CA LYS A 196 8.96 -12.98 2.09
C LYS A 196 8.85 -12.54 0.65
N ASP A 197 9.95 -12.05 0.10
CA ASP A 197 10.09 -11.81 -1.34
C ASP A 197 10.73 -13.01 -2.01
N THR A 198 10.16 -13.42 -3.14
CA THR A 198 10.72 -14.44 -4.03
C THR A 198 10.66 -13.95 -5.47
N PRO A 199 11.70 -14.17 -6.30
CA PRO A 199 11.63 -13.81 -7.71
C PRO A 199 10.37 -14.37 -8.38
N ASP A 200 9.66 -13.55 -9.15
CA ASP A 200 8.43 -13.97 -9.84
C ASP A 200 8.72 -14.61 -11.22
N GLY A 201 10.00 -14.65 -11.62
CA GLY A 201 10.45 -15.20 -12.91
C GLY A 201 10.47 -14.17 -14.05
N THR A 202 10.13 -12.91 -13.78
CA THR A 202 10.22 -11.80 -14.73
C THR A 202 11.37 -10.85 -14.39
N VAL A 203 11.80 -10.08 -15.40
CA VAL A 203 12.82 -9.03 -15.26
C VAL A 203 12.29 -7.75 -15.88
N ASP A 204 12.71 -6.60 -15.34
CA ASP A 204 12.40 -5.30 -15.93
C ASP A 204 13.26 -5.02 -17.18
N THR A 205 13.04 -3.86 -17.78
CA THR A 205 13.78 -3.42 -18.98
C THR A 205 15.28 -3.21 -18.75
N ASN A 206 15.71 -3.10 -17.49
CA ASN A 206 17.10 -2.93 -17.07
C ASN A 206 17.73 -4.25 -16.61
N GLY A 207 17.01 -5.38 -16.73
CA GLY A 207 17.48 -6.70 -16.32
C GLY A 207 17.39 -6.97 -14.82
N GLN A 208 16.72 -6.11 -14.04
CA GLN A 208 16.49 -6.32 -12.62
C GLN A 208 15.34 -7.31 -12.42
N PRO A 209 15.50 -8.32 -11.55
CA PRO A 209 14.43 -9.26 -11.27
C PRO A 209 13.24 -8.57 -10.59
N SER A 210 12.04 -9.01 -10.97
CA SER A 210 10.81 -8.72 -10.24
C SER A 210 10.57 -9.74 -9.16
N TYR A 211 9.87 -9.31 -8.11
CA TYR A 211 9.59 -10.12 -6.94
C TYR A 211 8.08 -10.23 -6.71
N LEU A 212 7.67 -11.40 -6.26
CA LEU A 212 6.41 -11.61 -5.57
C LEU A 212 6.66 -11.44 -4.07
N THR A 213 6.04 -10.42 -3.50
CA THR A 213 5.93 -10.24 -2.05
C THR A 213 4.80 -11.09 -1.52
N GLN A 214 5.14 -12.10 -0.70
CA GLN A 214 4.20 -13.10 -0.22
C GLN A 214 3.27 -12.51 0.84
N THR A 215 2.04 -12.20 0.41
CA THR A 215 0.94 -11.73 1.24
C THR A 215 0.00 -12.86 1.68
N VAL A 216 0.20 -14.07 1.18
CA VAL A 216 -0.39 -15.33 1.67
C VAL A 216 0.68 -16.10 2.45
N GLY A 217 0.33 -16.59 3.64
CA GLY A 217 1.27 -17.20 4.57
C GLY A 217 1.11 -16.64 5.96
N SER A 218 2.21 -16.48 6.68
CA SER A 218 2.21 -15.91 8.03
C SER A 218 3.57 -15.31 8.36
N GLY A 219 3.58 -14.30 9.23
CA GLY A 219 4.80 -13.64 9.69
C GLY A 219 4.56 -12.85 10.97
N PHE A 220 5.63 -12.21 11.45
CA PHE A 220 5.51 -11.23 12.52
C PHE A 220 4.96 -9.91 11.99
N MET A 221 4.38 -9.12 12.87
CA MET A 221 3.97 -7.76 12.55
C MET A 221 4.25 -6.81 13.70
N THR A 222 4.37 -5.54 13.36
CA THR A 222 4.33 -4.43 14.32
C THR A 222 3.25 -3.44 13.88
N LEU A 223 2.31 -3.14 14.78
CA LEU A 223 1.35 -2.05 14.64
C LEU A 223 1.87 -0.83 15.39
N PHE A 224 1.87 0.31 14.73
CA PHE A 224 2.08 1.62 15.30
C PHE A 224 0.77 2.42 15.24
N ARG A 225 0.26 2.84 16.39
CA ARG A 225 -0.92 3.71 16.50
C ARG A 225 -0.82 4.54 17.77
N ASP A 226 -1.41 5.74 17.77
CA ASP A 226 -1.45 6.62 18.94
C ASP A 226 -0.06 6.86 19.58
N GLY A 227 1.01 6.86 18.78
CA GLY A 227 2.39 7.09 19.25
C GLY A 227 3.01 5.91 20.00
N HIS A 228 2.47 4.69 19.84
CA HIS A 228 2.96 3.49 20.52
C HIS A 228 3.08 2.32 19.53
N GLN A 229 3.97 1.37 19.84
CA GLN A 229 4.09 0.11 19.12
C GLN A 229 3.45 -1.07 19.87
N VAL A 230 2.80 -1.96 19.12
CA VAL A 230 2.28 -3.26 19.57
C VAL A 230 2.72 -4.34 18.59
N THR A 231 3.29 -5.42 19.09
CA THR A 231 3.79 -6.54 18.27
C THR A 231 2.83 -7.70 18.24
N GLY A 232 2.85 -8.46 17.15
CA GLY A 232 2.02 -9.64 17.00
C GLY A 232 2.38 -10.47 15.78
N ARG A 233 1.39 -11.18 15.26
CA ARG A 233 1.52 -12.01 14.06
C ARG A 233 0.40 -11.73 13.08
N TRP A 234 0.73 -11.85 11.81
CA TRP A 234 -0.24 -11.92 10.73
C TRP A 234 -0.28 -13.33 10.14
N SER A 235 -1.44 -13.76 9.68
CA SER A 235 -1.56 -14.92 8.80
C SER A 235 -2.66 -14.72 7.77
N ARG A 236 -2.58 -15.40 6.64
CA ARG A 236 -3.58 -15.37 5.57
C ARG A 236 -3.49 -16.68 4.79
N SER A 237 -4.59 -17.41 4.72
CA SER A 237 -4.60 -18.77 4.18
C SER A 237 -4.66 -18.86 2.65
N ALA A 238 -5.24 -17.85 1.98
CA ALA A 238 -5.29 -17.76 0.53
C ALA A 238 -5.51 -16.30 0.07
N ALA A 239 -5.28 -16.02 -1.20
CA ALA A 239 -5.37 -14.67 -1.77
C ALA A 239 -6.78 -14.06 -1.65
N ASP A 240 -7.84 -14.87 -1.69
CA ASP A 240 -9.22 -14.38 -1.56
C ASP A 240 -9.70 -14.29 -0.09
N LYS A 241 -8.84 -14.61 0.88
CA LYS A 241 -9.16 -14.59 2.31
C LYS A 241 -8.59 -13.35 3.00
N PRO A 242 -9.26 -12.86 4.06
CA PRO A 242 -8.73 -11.77 4.87
C PRO A 242 -7.45 -12.19 5.60
N PHE A 243 -6.66 -11.21 6.01
CA PHE A 243 -5.61 -11.41 7.00
C PHE A 243 -6.23 -11.65 8.37
N ALA A 244 -5.52 -12.40 9.21
CA ALA A 244 -5.73 -12.48 10.64
C ALA A 244 -4.56 -11.80 11.33
N PHE A 245 -4.82 -10.68 12.02
CA PHE A 245 -3.84 -9.95 12.80
C PHE A 245 -4.08 -10.21 14.29
N VAL A 246 -3.11 -10.82 14.95
CA VAL A 246 -3.27 -11.31 16.32
C VAL A 246 -2.13 -10.78 17.19
N GLY A 247 -2.45 -10.17 18.31
CA GLY A 247 -1.49 -9.70 19.31
C GLY A 247 -0.80 -10.86 20.03
N SER A 248 0.23 -10.55 20.80
CA SER A 248 0.96 -11.54 21.59
C SER A 248 0.09 -12.25 22.65
N ASP A 249 -1.04 -11.63 23.03
CA ASP A 249 -2.03 -12.15 23.97
C ASP A 249 -3.11 -13.05 23.33
N GLY A 250 -3.02 -13.29 22.01
CA GLY A 250 -3.98 -14.10 21.26
C GLY A 250 -5.25 -13.36 20.82
N LYS A 251 -5.40 -12.07 21.14
CA LYS A 251 -6.57 -11.27 20.72
C LYS A 251 -6.34 -10.59 19.37
N PRO A 252 -7.40 -10.14 18.68
CA PRO A 252 -7.25 -9.33 17.49
C PRO A 252 -6.41 -8.08 17.75
N MET A 253 -5.49 -7.77 16.83
CA MET A 253 -4.65 -6.58 16.90
C MET A 253 -5.53 -5.31 16.96
N PRO A 254 -5.29 -4.36 17.89
CA PRO A 254 -6.20 -3.25 18.14
C PRO A 254 -5.95 -2.09 17.16
N PHE A 255 -6.49 -2.13 15.94
CA PHE A 255 -6.37 -1.03 14.97
C PHE A 255 -7.20 0.20 15.38
N LYS A 256 -6.76 1.40 15.00
CA LYS A 256 -7.55 2.63 15.10
C LYS A 256 -8.38 2.79 13.83
N ALA A 257 -9.64 3.23 13.94
CA ALA A 257 -10.39 3.60 12.75
C ALA A 257 -9.72 4.82 12.09
N GLY A 258 -9.40 4.72 10.79
CA GLY A 258 -8.71 5.77 10.06
C GLY A 258 -7.74 5.25 9.01
N ARG A 259 -6.89 6.14 8.49
CA ARG A 259 -5.94 5.85 7.41
C ARG A 259 -4.87 4.89 7.89
N THR A 260 -4.56 3.88 7.08
CA THR A 260 -3.60 2.83 7.43
C THR A 260 -2.52 2.69 6.37
N TRP A 261 -1.26 2.82 6.76
CA TRP A 261 -0.12 2.47 5.92
C TRP A 261 0.37 1.07 6.29
N VAL A 262 0.60 0.22 5.31
CA VAL A 262 1.06 -1.16 5.48
C VAL A 262 2.35 -1.35 4.71
N MET A 263 3.45 -1.45 5.43
CA MET A 263 4.76 -1.79 4.89
C MET A 263 4.83 -3.31 4.75
N LEU A 264 4.87 -3.81 3.53
CA LEU A 264 5.18 -5.20 3.23
C LEU A 264 6.70 -5.35 3.26
N ALA A 265 7.26 -5.59 4.45
CA ALA A 265 8.69 -5.61 4.71
C ALA A 265 9.30 -6.99 4.39
N PRO A 266 10.02 -7.14 3.26
CA PRO A 266 10.67 -8.40 2.93
C PRO A 266 11.84 -8.71 3.87
N GLN A 267 12.43 -9.90 3.74
CA GLN A 267 13.59 -10.32 4.55
C GLN A 267 14.81 -9.39 4.49
N THR A 268 14.88 -8.49 3.50
CA THR A 268 15.94 -7.49 3.33
C THR A 268 15.63 -6.18 4.04
N ALA A 269 14.41 -6.01 4.54
CA ALA A 269 13.97 -4.76 5.13
C ALA A 269 14.57 -4.53 6.52
N LEU A 270 14.85 -3.27 6.83
CA LEU A 270 15.28 -2.81 8.14
C LEU A 270 14.22 -1.87 8.72
N LEU A 271 13.72 -2.22 9.90
CA LEU A 271 12.85 -1.37 10.72
C LEU A 271 13.68 -0.75 11.85
N THR A 272 13.71 0.58 11.91
CA THR A 272 14.24 1.34 13.05
C THR A 272 13.12 2.18 13.66
N VAL A 273 13.07 2.23 15.00
CA VAL A 273 12.02 2.94 15.75
C VAL A 273 12.68 3.89 16.74
N GLY A 274 12.31 5.17 16.67
CA GLY A 274 12.72 6.26 17.59
C GLY A 274 11.86 6.30 18.82
#